data_AF-A0A3S1RR96-F1
#
_entry.id   AF-A0A3S1RR96-F1
#
_cell.length_a   1.000
_cell.length_b   1.000
_cell.length_c   1.000
_cell.angle_alpha   90.00
_cell.angle_beta   90.00
_cell.angle_gamma   90.00
#
_symmetry.space_group_name_H-M   'P 1'
#
loop_
_entity.id
_entity.type
_entity.pdbx_description
1 polymer ?
#
loop_
_entity_poly.entity_id
_entity_poly.type
_entity_poly.pdbx_seq_one_letter_code
_entity_poly.pdbx_strand_id
1 'polypeptide(L)' 'MSTDAYRQIIAASPRDRLDLFLATANRIGAPVGNVEKDFWVCWTLNSLYHERPAGEPRLLFKGGTSLSKGYG' A
#
# COMPACT_ATOMS: atom_id res chain seq x y z
N MET A 1 8.33 -1.90 -1.72
CA MET A 1 8.72 -1.03 -0.59
C MET A 1 9.04 -1.93 0.59
N SER A 2 10.05 -1.58 1.39
CA SER A 2 10.25 -2.25 2.68
C SER A 2 9.22 -1.78 3.71
N THR A 3 9.04 -2.57 4.77
CA THR A 3 8.25 -2.19 5.94
C THR A 3 8.65 -0.82 6.50
N ASP A 4 9.95 -0.52 6.61
CA ASP A 4 10.41 0.76 7.15
C ASP A 4 10.06 1.95 6.24
N ALA A 5 10.05 1.74 4.92
CA ALA A 5 9.60 2.77 3.99
C ALA A 5 8.11 3.10 4.19
N TYR A 6 7.27 2.11 4.48
CA TYR A 6 5.85 2.37 4.81
C TYR A 6 5.73 3.17 6.10
N ARG A 7 6.48 2.79 7.15
CA ARG A 7 6.47 3.49 8.45
C ARG A 7 6.87 4.96 8.30
N GLN A 8 7.91 5.24 7.50
CA GLN A 8 8.35 6.60 7.25
C GLN A 8 7.25 7.46 6.62
N ILE A 9 6.55 6.94 5.60
CA ILE A 9 5.47 7.67 4.92
C ILE A 9 4.24 7.84 5.82
N ILE A 10 3.92 6.83 6.63
CA ILE A 10 2.79 6.89 7.58
C ILE A 10 3.07 7.93 8.68
N ALA A 11 4.31 8.00 9.17
CA ALA A 11 4.73 8.95 10.21
C ALA A 11 4.91 10.38 9.69
N ALA A 12 4.98 10.59 8.37
CA ALA A 12 5.08 11.92 7.78
C ALA A 12 3.83 12.77 8.09
N SER A 13 4.00 14.09 8.02
CA SER A 13 2.87 15.00 8.22
C SER A 13 1.78 14.75 7.16
N PRO A 14 0.50 15.04 7.45
CA PRO A 14 -0.57 14.90 6.46
C PRO A 14 -0.29 15.68 5.16
N ARG A 15 0.39 16.83 5.27
CA ARG A 15 0.77 17.64 4.11
C ARG A 15 1.85 16.97 3.27
N ASP A 16 2.94 16.51 3.89
CA ASP A 16 4.03 15.85 3.15
C ASP A 16 3.56 14.56 2.48
N ARG A 17 2.69 13.79 3.16
CA ARG A 17 2.09 12.59 2.58
C ARG A 17 1.18 12.93 1.40
N LEU A 18 0.38 13.99 1.49
CA LEU A 18 -0.44 14.45 0.38
C LEU A 18 0.42 14.91 -0.81
N ASP A 19 1.47 15.68 -0.56
CA ASP A 19 2.39 16.16 -1.60
C ASP A 19 3.07 14.99 -2.32
N LEU A 20 3.46 13.94 -1.59
CA LEU A 20 3.98 12.70 -2.17
C LEU A 20 2.96 12.00 -3.08
N PHE A 21 1.70 11.89 -2.64
CA PHE A 21 0.65 11.26 -3.44
C PHE A 21 0.32 12.10 -4.68
N LEU A 22 0.26 13.42 -4.56
CA LEU A 22 0.04 14.34 -5.69
C LEU A 22 1.18 14.25 -6.71
N ALA A 23 2.43 14.26 -6.27
CA ALA A 23 3.58 14.13 -7.15
C ALA A 23 3.55 12.81 -7.93
N THR A 24 3.20 11.71 -7.25
CA THR A 24 3.07 10.39 -7.87
C THR A 24 1.91 10.35 -8.86
N ALA A 25 0.74 10.86 -8.46
CA ALA A 25 -0.47 10.92 -9.28
C ALA A 25 -0.23 11.70 -10.59
N ASN A 26 0.41 12.87 -10.50
CA ASN A 26 0.79 13.67 -11.65
C ASN A 26 1.77 12.95 -12.58
N ARG A 27 2.74 12.23 -12.01
CA ARG A 27 3.74 11.48 -12.79
C ARG A 27 3.13 10.34 -13.59
N ILE A 28 2.14 9.63 -13.05
CA ILE A 28 1.54 8.44 -13.67
C ILE A 28 0.21 8.73 -14.37
N GLY A 29 -0.28 9.97 -14.33
CA GLY A 29 -1.55 10.35 -14.95
C GLY A 29 -2.78 9.70 -14.31
N ALA A 30 -2.81 9.60 -12.98
CA ALA A 30 -3.90 8.98 -12.24
C ALA A 30 -4.56 9.96 -11.24
N PRO A 31 -5.84 9.77 -10.87
CA PRO A 31 -6.43 10.48 -9.75
C PRO A 31 -5.66 10.24 -8.44
N VAL A 32 -5.41 11.29 -7.66
CA VAL A 32 -4.66 11.18 -6.39
C VAL A 32 -5.26 10.17 -5.41
N GLY A 33 -6.59 10.09 -5.36
CA GLY A 33 -7.30 9.11 -4.53
C GLY A 33 -7.00 7.65 -4.93
N ASN A 34 -6.67 7.37 -6.20
CA ASN A 34 -6.25 6.04 -6.61
C ASN A 34 -4.86 5.69 -6.09
N VAL A 35 -3.93 6.66 -6.07
CA VAL A 35 -2.59 6.48 -5.53
C VAL A 35 -2.64 6.28 -4.01
N GLU A 36 -3.39 7.12 -3.30
CA GLU A 36 -3.55 6.99 -1.86
C GLU A 36 -4.18 5.64 -1.49
N LYS A 37 -5.27 5.25 -2.16
CA LYS A 37 -5.90 3.94 -1.97
C LYS A 37 -4.90 2.82 -2.20
N ASP A 38 -4.13 2.87 -3.28
CA ASP A 38 -3.15 1.85 -3.62
C ASP A 38 -2.08 1.70 -2.54
N PHE A 39 -1.57 2.82 -2.03
CA PHE A 39 -0.63 2.85 -0.92
C PHE A 39 -1.16 2.10 0.31
N TRP A 40 -2.37 2.44 0.76
CA TRP A 40 -2.96 1.81 1.95
C TRP A 40 -3.26 0.32 1.75
N VAL A 41 -3.71 -0.08 0.56
CA VAL A 41 -3.93 -1.50 0.23
C VAL A 41 -2.61 -2.27 0.28
N CYS A 42 -1.57 -1.76 -0.37
CA CYS A 42 -0.27 -2.42 -0.41
C CYS A 42 0.38 -2.49 0.98
N TRP A 43 0.29 -1.44 1.79
CA TRP A 43 0.74 -1.45 3.19
C TRP A 43 -0.03 -2.48 4.03
N THR A 44 -1.35 -2.55 3.88
CA THR A 44 -2.20 -3.51 4.61
C THR A 44 -1.79 -4.94 4.27
N LEU A 45 -1.61 -5.25 2.99
CA LEU A 45 -1.14 -6.57 2.56
C LEU A 45 0.25 -6.88 3.08
N ASN A 46 1.18 -5.91 3.08
CA ASN A 46 2.50 -6.12 3.67
C ASN A 46 2.41 -6.49 5.16
N SER A 47 1.60 -5.74 5.91
CA SER A 47 1.39 -5.97 7.35
C SER A 47 0.77 -7.35 7.62
N LEU A 48 -0.21 -7.75 6.79
CA LEU A 48 -0.93 -9.01 6.95
C LEU A 48 -0.16 -10.25 6.49
N TYR A 49 0.77 -10.13 5.53
CA TYR A 49 1.40 -11.30 4.93
C TYR A 49 2.91 -11.39 5.15
N HIS A 50 3.59 -10.28 5.42
CA HIS A 50 5.05 -10.25 5.59
C HIS A 50 5.51 -9.90 7.01
N GLU A 51 4.69 -9.24 7.83
CA GLU A 51 5.05 -8.86 9.20
C GLU A 51 4.49 -9.80 10.27
N ARG A 52 3.83 -10.90 9.87
CA ARG A 52 3.23 -11.84 10.82
C ARG A 52 4.27 -12.79 11.43
N PRO A 53 4.18 -13.09 12.74
CA PRO A 53 4.99 -14.11 13.38
C PRO A 53 4.84 -15.49 12.72
N ALA A 54 5.93 -16.26 12.76
CA ALA A 54 5.89 -17.66 12.35
C ALA A 54 4.95 -18.48 13.24
N GLY A 55 4.13 -19.33 12.63
CA GLY A 55 3.17 -20.20 13.35
C GLY A 55 1.73 -19.71 13.38
N GLU A 56 1.45 -18.51 12.86
CA GLU A 56 0.08 -18.03 12.72
C GLU A 56 -0.67 -18.65 11.52
N PRO A 57 -2.01 -18.73 11.57
CA PRO A 57 -2.80 -19.27 10.46
C PRO A 57 -2.52 -18.55 9.15
N ARG A 58 -2.33 -19.33 8.07
CA ARG A 58 -2.15 -18.78 6.73
C ARG A 58 -3.40 -17.98 6.32
N LEU A 59 -3.20 -16.71 6.01
CA LEU A 59 -4.22 -15.91 5.34
C LEU A 59 -4.27 -16.27 3.87
N LEU A 60 -5.48 -16.20 3.30
CA LEU A 60 -5.71 -16.34 1.87
C LEU A 60 -6.35 -15.05 1.38
N PHE A 61 -5.64 -14.35 0.49
CA PHE A 61 -6.21 -13.19 -0.18
C PHE A 61 -7.09 -13.66 -1.32
N LYS A 62 -8.37 -13.31 -1.30
CA LYS A 62 -9.37 -13.72 -2.31
C LYS A 62 -10.22 -12.53 -2.77
N GLY A 63 -11.02 -12.74 -3.82
CA GLY A 63 -11.94 -11.74 -4.39
C GLY A 63 -11.35 -10.95 -5.57
N GLY A 64 -12.11 -10.02 -6.14
CA GLY A 64 -11.71 -9.28 -7.35
C GLY A 64 -10.39 -8.50 -7.23
N THR A 65 -10.07 -8.02 -6.03
CA THR A 65 -8.80 -7.33 -5.73
C THR A 65 -7.58 -8.27 -5.72
N SER A 66 -7.78 -9.56 -5.43
CA SER A 66 -6.69 -10.55 -5.54
C SER A 66 -6.28 -10.79 -6.99
N LEU A 67 -7.22 -10.69 -7.94
CA LEU A 67 -6.97 -10.88 -9.37
C LEU A 67 -6.12 -9.73 -9.94
N SER A 68 -6.48 -8.47 -9.65
CA SER A 68 -5.76 -7.29 -10.14
C SER A 68 -4.39 -7.07 -9.52
N LYS A 69 -4.06 -7.77 -8.42
CA LYS A 69 -2.75 -7.74 -7.78
C LYS A 69 -1.85 -8.92 -8.15
N GLY A 70 -2.44 -10.05 -8.54
CA GLY A 70 -1.69 -11.24 -8.96
C GLY A 70 -1.36 -11.28 -10.45
N TYR A 71 -2.14 -10.61 -11.30
CA TYR A 71 -2.06 -10.80 -12.77
C TYR A 71 -1.80 -9.55 -13.61
N GLY A 72 -1.65 -8.38 -12.99
CA GLY A 72 -1.39 -7.12 -13.72
C GLY A 72 -2.64 -6.51 -14.32
#